data_AF-A0A7J6FBL2-F1
#
_entry.id   AF-A0A7J6FBL2-F1
#
_cell.length_a   1.000
_cell.length_b   1.000
_cell.length_c   1.000
_cell.angle_alpha   90.00
_cell.angle_beta   90.00
_cell.angle_gamma   90.00
#
_symmetry.space_group_name_H-M   'P 1'
#
loop_
_entity.id
_entity.type
_entity.pdbx_description
1 polymer ?
#
loop_
_entity_poly.entity_id
_entity_poly.type
_entity_poly.pdbx_seq_one_letter_code
_entity_poly.pdbx_strand_id
1 'polypeptide(L)'
;MKLKRFLSIPILGVFLLLGFVYHITIFIFIEDWIGLQSSSGSLNALIFTFLTAFSIFSFSVCVLTDPGQVPPSYAPDVEQSGISDEETKRKSVPSKICDRCATYKPPRAHHCRVCRRCVLRMDHHCLWVNNCVGYWNYKAFFMLIFYATIGSIYSTIIVITCTFQKDWDFNGHIPLKVFYVTCGVMMSALSLTLGTLFGWHIYLIIHNMTTIEYYEGIRAAWMAKKSGHNYRHQFDLNAYKNITLVLGPNMLKWWCPTAVSHLKDGLTFPVIRDNS
;
A
#
# COMPACT_ATOMS: atom_id res chain seq x y z
N MET A 1 -23.84 -1.51 3.20
CA MET A 1 -22.75 -2.05 2.32
C MET A 1 -21.37 -2.09 3.00
N LYS A 2 -20.97 -1.07 3.79
CA LYS A 2 -19.68 -1.06 4.49
C LYS A 2 -19.48 -2.24 5.47
N LEU A 3 -20.50 -2.58 6.27
CA LEU A 3 -20.43 -3.68 7.25
C LEU A 3 -20.27 -5.07 6.60
N LYS A 4 -20.96 -5.33 5.46
CA LYS A 4 -20.82 -6.60 4.72
C LYS A 4 -19.43 -6.79 4.10
N ARG A 5 -18.71 -5.69 3.77
CA ARG A 5 -17.33 -5.78 3.29
C ARG A 5 -16.36 -6.14 4.40
N PHE A 6 -16.59 -5.60 5.61
CA PHE A 6 -15.75 -5.79 6.80
C PHE A 6 -15.77 -7.23 7.33
N LEU A 7 -16.90 -7.93 7.19
CA LEU A 7 -17.06 -9.32 7.63
C LEU A 7 -16.68 -10.35 6.55
N SER A 8 -15.82 -9.98 5.60
CA SER A 8 -15.40 -10.91 4.56
C SER A 8 -14.33 -11.89 5.06
N ILE A 9 -14.28 -13.08 4.46
CA ILE A 9 -13.30 -14.12 4.79
C ILE A 9 -11.85 -13.58 4.72
N PRO A 10 -11.43 -12.82 3.69
CA PRO A 10 -10.08 -12.26 3.66
C PRO A 10 -9.76 -11.33 4.82
N ILE A 11 -10.71 -10.47 5.21
CA ILE A 11 -10.51 -9.53 6.31
C ILE A 11 -10.40 -10.25 7.64
N LEU A 12 -11.28 -11.23 7.89
CA LEU A 12 -11.20 -12.09 9.06
C LEU A 12 -9.85 -12.83 9.09
N GLY A 13 -9.38 -13.33 7.95
CA GLY A 13 -8.06 -13.95 7.82
C GLY A 13 -6.91 -13.02 8.20
N VAL A 14 -6.95 -11.75 7.79
CA VAL A 14 -5.94 -10.75 8.19
C VAL A 14 -5.98 -10.48 9.70
N PHE A 15 -7.16 -10.33 10.29
CA PHE A 15 -7.28 -10.14 11.75
C PHE A 15 -6.79 -11.36 12.53
N LEU A 16 -7.11 -12.57 12.08
CA LEU A 16 -6.61 -13.81 12.68
C LEU A 16 -5.09 -13.92 12.56
N LEU A 17 -4.51 -13.59 11.41
CA LEU A 17 -3.06 -13.56 11.23
C LEU A 17 -2.39 -12.54 12.15
N LEU A 18 -2.90 -11.31 12.22
CA LEU A 18 -2.38 -10.28 13.13
C LEU A 18 -2.51 -10.71 14.59
N GLY A 19 -3.65 -11.26 15.00
CA GLY A 19 -3.87 -11.76 16.36
C GLY A 19 -2.95 -12.93 16.70
N PHE A 20 -2.73 -13.86 15.77
CA PHE A 20 -1.82 -14.97 15.94
C PHE A 20 -0.37 -14.50 16.09
N VAL A 21 0.12 -13.64 15.18
CA VAL A 21 1.47 -13.06 15.26
C VAL A 21 1.64 -12.27 16.56
N TYR A 22 0.62 -11.51 16.98
CA TYR A 22 0.62 -10.79 18.24
C TYR A 22 0.75 -11.73 19.44
N HIS A 23 -0.08 -12.77 19.47
CA HIS A 23 -0.10 -13.72 20.56
C HIS A 23 1.25 -14.42 20.71
N ILE A 24 1.79 -15.00 19.62
CA ILE A 24 3.06 -15.73 19.70
C ILE A 24 4.22 -14.79 20.05
N THR A 25 4.24 -13.56 19.51
CA THR A 25 5.36 -12.64 19.76
C THR A 25 5.41 -12.23 21.23
N ILE A 26 4.27 -11.86 21.82
CA ILE A 26 4.23 -11.34 23.20
C ILE A 26 4.23 -12.46 24.22
N PHE A 27 3.26 -13.38 24.13
CA PHE A 27 3.00 -14.34 25.20
C PHE A 27 3.84 -15.61 25.12
N ILE A 28 4.55 -15.81 24.01
CA ILE A 28 5.49 -16.93 23.87
C ILE A 28 6.91 -16.37 23.80
N PHE A 29 7.27 -15.63 22.75
CA PHE A 29 8.68 -15.32 22.52
C PHE A 29 9.25 -14.22 23.43
N ILE A 30 8.51 -13.13 23.71
CA ILE A 30 8.97 -12.11 24.66
C ILE A 30 8.97 -12.67 26.10
N GLU A 31 7.90 -13.36 26.49
CA GLU A 31 7.82 -14.01 27.81
C GLU A 31 8.98 -14.99 28.02
N ASP A 32 9.21 -15.90 27.08
CA ASP A 32 10.30 -16.88 27.20
C ASP A 32 11.70 -16.27 27.12
N TRP A 33 11.86 -15.16 26.39
CA TRP A 33 13.18 -14.56 26.20
C TRP A 33 13.62 -13.73 27.41
N ILE A 34 12.78 -12.81 27.87
CA ILE A 34 13.14 -11.81 28.88
C ILE A 34 12.07 -11.65 29.97
N GLY A 35 10.94 -12.36 29.89
CA GLY A 35 9.82 -12.27 30.82
C GLY A 35 9.06 -10.94 30.73
N LEU A 36 7.74 -10.98 30.63
CA LEU A 36 6.90 -9.79 30.52
C LEU A 36 6.95 -8.90 31.77
N GLN A 37 7.23 -9.50 32.94
CA GLN A 37 7.38 -8.77 34.21
C GLN A 37 8.68 -7.97 34.30
N SER A 38 9.67 -8.23 33.42
CA SER A 38 10.88 -7.41 33.36
C SER A 38 10.60 -6.07 32.66
N SER A 39 11.36 -5.04 33.00
CA SER A 39 11.26 -3.73 32.35
C SER A 39 11.51 -3.83 30.84
N SER A 40 12.48 -4.65 30.43
CA SER A 40 12.79 -4.93 29.03
C SER A 40 11.65 -5.66 28.33
N GLY A 41 11.06 -6.71 28.94
CA GLY A 41 9.95 -7.45 28.36
C GLY A 41 8.70 -6.59 28.19
N SER A 42 8.35 -5.85 29.23
CA SER A 42 7.26 -4.86 29.19
C SER A 42 7.47 -3.81 28.10
N LEU A 43 8.67 -3.25 27.95
CA LEU A 43 8.98 -2.29 26.89
C LEU A 43 8.83 -2.90 25.49
N ASN A 44 9.36 -4.10 25.27
CA ASN A 44 9.21 -4.82 24.00
C ASN A 44 7.73 -5.08 23.67
N ALA A 45 6.93 -5.50 24.66
CA ALA A 45 5.51 -5.73 24.50
C ALA A 45 4.75 -4.43 24.17
N LEU A 46 5.10 -3.30 24.79
CA LEU A 46 4.53 -1.99 24.49
C LEU A 46 4.84 -1.54 23.06
N ILE A 47 6.09 -1.65 22.63
CA ILE A 47 6.52 -1.32 21.26
C ILE A 47 5.76 -2.17 20.24
N PHE A 48 5.70 -3.49 20.47
CA PHE A 48 5.03 -4.41 19.55
C PHE A 48 3.51 -4.17 19.50
N THR A 49 2.91 -3.86 20.65
CA THR A 49 1.49 -3.50 20.74
C THR A 49 1.19 -2.21 20.00
N PHE A 50 2.06 -1.20 20.10
CA PHE A 50 1.94 0.04 19.34
C PHE A 50 1.98 -0.23 17.82
N LEU A 51 2.96 -0.99 17.34
CA LEU A 51 3.08 -1.35 15.92
C LEU A 51 1.85 -2.11 15.40
N THR A 52 1.34 -3.05 16.20
CA THR A 52 0.14 -3.84 15.87
C THR A 52 -1.10 -2.95 15.83
N ALA A 53 -1.28 -2.06 16.81
CA ALA A 53 -2.41 -1.14 16.87
C ALA A 53 -2.44 -0.19 15.66
N PHE A 54 -1.28 0.36 15.27
CA PHE A 54 -1.19 1.23 14.09
C PHE A 54 -1.39 0.46 12.77
N SER A 55 -0.97 -0.81 12.71
CA SER A 55 -1.28 -1.69 11.58
C SER A 55 -2.79 -1.94 11.46
N ILE A 56 -3.46 -2.29 12.56
CA ILE A 56 -4.91 -2.48 12.62
C ILE A 56 -5.67 -1.20 12.26
N PHE A 57 -5.22 -0.06 12.78
CA PHE A 57 -5.82 1.24 12.48
C PHE A 57 -5.71 1.55 10.98
N SER A 58 -4.50 1.44 10.42
CA SER A 58 -4.26 1.69 8.99
C SER A 58 -5.05 0.72 8.10
N PHE A 59 -5.09 -0.57 8.46
CA PHE A 59 -5.89 -1.59 7.78
C PHE A 59 -7.39 -1.23 7.78
N SER A 60 -7.92 -0.85 8.94
CA SER A 60 -9.31 -0.45 9.08
C SER A 60 -9.64 0.77 8.22
N VAL A 61 -8.74 1.75 8.15
CA VAL A 61 -8.88 2.92 7.27
C VAL A 61 -8.89 2.47 5.80
N CYS A 62 -8.01 1.57 5.36
CA CYS A 62 -8.01 1.04 3.99
C CYS A 62 -9.32 0.35 3.59
N VAL A 63 -9.86 -0.47 4.50
CA VAL A 63 -11.10 -1.23 4.30
C VAL A 63 -12.31 -0.30 4.22
N LEU A 64 -12.38 0.69 5.13
CA LEU A 64 -13.57 1.52 5.32
C LEU A 64 -13.62 2.75 4.40
N THR A 65 -12.47 3.21 3.90
CA THR A 65 -12.36 4.37 3.03
C THR A 65 -12.74 4.02 1.59
N ASP A 66 -13.58 4.84 0.97
CA ASP A 66 -13.85 4.72 -0.45
C ASP A 66 -12.57 5.09 -1.24
N PRO A 67 -12.05 4.23 -2.12
CA PRO A 67 -10.79 4.51 -2.83
C PRO A 67 -10.87 5.69 -3.83
N GLY A 68 -12.06 6.20 -4.13
CA GLY A 68 -12.31 7.28 -5.07
C GLY A 68 -13.07 6.81 -6.28
N GLN A 69 -14.32 7.25 -6.39
CA GLN A 69 -15.16 7.01 -7.55
C GLN A 69 -15.04 8.18 -8.52
N VAL A 70 -14.98 7.86 -9.81
CA VAL A 70 -15.13 8.88 -10.86
C VAL A 70 -16.55 9.47 -10.78
N PRO A 71 -16.70 10.80 -10.64
CA PRO A 71 -18.01 11.45 -10.66
C PRO A 71 -18.73 11.18 -12.00
N PRO A 72 -20.04 10.87 -12.00
CA PRO A 72 -20.80 10.69 -13.25
C PRO A 72 -20.82 11.94 -14.13
N SER A 73 -20.72 13.12 -13.52
CA SER A 73 -20.65 14.41 -14.19
C SER A 73 -19.27 14.76 -14.75
N TYR A 74 -18.27 13.90 -14.58
CA TYR A 74 -16.95 14.15 -15.12
C TYR A 74 -17.01 14.18 -16.66
N ALA A 75 -16.76 15.36 -17.20
CA ALA A 75 -16.51 15.60 -18.61
C ALA A 75 -15.11 16.22 -18.74
N PRO A 76 -14.34 15.84 -19.77
CA PRO A 76 -13.07 16.52 -20.04
C PRO A 76 -13.37 17.98 -20.44
N ASP A 77 -12.55 18.93 -19.98
CA ASP A 77 -12.66 20.33 -20.39
C ASP A 77 -12.33 20.44 -21.90
N VAL A 78 -13.37 20.61 -22.72
CA VAL A 78 -13.24 20.72 -24.19
C VAL A 78 -12.85 22.15 -24.61
N GLU A 79 -12.97 23.15 -23.73
CA GLU A 79 -12.86 24.57 -24.10
C GLU A 79 -11.45 25.07 -24.46
N GLN A 80 -10.39 24.28 -24.25
CA GLN A 80 -9.05 24.56 -24.81
C GLN A 80 -8.81 23.93 -26.20
N SER A 81 -9.86 23.47 -26.88
CA SER A 81 -9.80 22.95 -28.25
C SER A 81 -10.45 23.86 -29.30
N GLY A 82 -10.71 25.13 -28.95
CA GLY A 82 -11.29 26.15 -29.82
C GLY A 82 -10.30 26.95 -30.68
N ILE A 83 -9.00 26.64 -30.64
CA ILE A 83 -8.02 27.20 -31.59
C ILE A 83 -7.68 26.11 -32.61
N SER A 84 -7.96 26.45 -33.87
CA SER A 84 -8.03 25.61 -35.06
C SER A 84 -6.68 25.08 -35.56
N ASP A 85 -5.92 24.37 -34.72
CA ASP A 85 -4.69 23.70 -35.14
C ASP A 85 -4.82 22.18 -34.98
N GLU A 86 -4.72 21.45 -36.10
CA GLU A 86 -4.68 19.97 -36.16
C GLU A 86 -3.56 19.38 -35.28
N GLU A 87 -2.57 20.18 -34.90
CA GLU A 87 -1.48 19.77 -34.02
C GLU A 87 -1.90 19.60 -32.55
N THR A 88 -2.93 20.31 -32.09
CA THR A 88 -3.42 20.23 -30.70
C THR A 88 -4.31 19.00 -30.48
N LYS A 89 -5.00 18.52 -31.54
CA LYS A 89 -5.72 17.23 -31.54
C LYS A 89 -4.79 16.02 -31.31
N ARG A 90 -3.49 16.15 -31.59
CA ARG A 90 -2.47 15.13 -31.26
C ARG A 90 -1.92 15.25 -29.84
N LYS A 91 -2.22 16.35 -29.12
CA LYS A 91 -1.53 16.76 -27.88
C LYS A 91 -2.38 16.65 -26.60
N SER A 92 -3.69 16.49 -26.69
CA SER A 92 -4.52 16.08 -25.54
C SER A 92 -4.52 14.55 -25.42
N VAL A 93 -4.26 14.02 -24.22
CA VAL A 93 -4.43 12.58 -23.97
C VAL A 93 -5.89 12.26 -24.28
N PRO A 94 -6.21 11.39 -25.27
CA PRO A 94 -7.60 11.11 -25.61
C PRO A 94 -8.30 10.61 -24.36
N SER A 95 -9.30 11.37 -23.89
CA SER A 95 -10.08 11.00 -22.71
C SER A 95 -10.78 9.69 -23.03
N LYS A 96 -10.28 8.59 -22.45
CA LYS A 96 -10.77 7.26 -22.74
C LYS A 96 -12.11 7.10 -22.04
N ILE A 97 -13.18 6.89 -22.79
CA ILE A 97 -14.46 6.46 -22.23
C ILE A 97 -14.29 5.06 -21.65
N CYS A 98 -15.00 4.77 -20.56
CA CYS A 98 -15.11 3.42 -20.03
C CYS A 98 -16.31 2.70 -20.65
N ASP A 99 -16.09 1.70 -21.49
CA ASP A 99 -17.18 0.93 -22.12
C ASP A 99 -18.17 0.32 -21.10
N ARG A 100 -17.66 -0.07 -19.92
CA ARG A 100 -18.47 -0.66 -18.85
C ARG A 100 -19.25 0.34 -18.00
N CYS A 101 -18.74 1.56 -17.83
CA CYS A 101 -19.37 2.58 -16.99
C CYS A 101 -20.10 3.65 -17.82
N ALA A 102 -19.85 3.71 -19.13
CA ALA A 102 -20.33 4.75 -20.04
C ALA A 102 -19.98 6.18 -19.57
N THR A 103 -18.86 6.35 -18.87
CA THR A 103 -18.35 7.65 -18.39
C THR A 103 -16.94 7.90 -18.91
N TYR A 104 -16.56 9.18 -19.04
CA TYR A 104 -15.18 9.56 -19.29
C TYR A 104 -14.28 9.13 -18.13
N LYS A 105 -13.03 8.72 -18.43
CA LYS A 105 -12.03 8.41 -17.41
C LYS A 105 -11.11 9.62 -17.21
N PRO A 106 -11.04 10.18 -16.00
CA PRO A 106 -9.98 11.08 -15.63
C PRO A 106 -8.61 10.43 -15.84
N PRO A 107 -7.53 11.23 -15.97
CA PRO A 107 -6.17 10.72 -15.94
C PRO A 107 -5.96 9.77 -14.75
N ARG A 108 -5.21 8.68 -14.97
CA ARG A 108 -4.86 7.67 -13.95
C ARG A 108 -6.05 6.85 -13.40
N ALA A 109 -7.28 7.05 -13.91
CA ALA A 109 -8.45 6.28 -13.48
C ALA A 109 -8.59 4.97 -14.29
N HIS A 110 -8.86 3.86 -13.58
CA HIS A 110 -9.06 2.55 -14.22
C HIS A 110 -10.34 1.88 -13.73
N HIS A 111 -10.95 1.05 -14.59
CA HIS A 111 -12.14 0.28 -14.24
C HIS A 111 -11.75 -0.98 -13.47
N CYS A 112 -12.22 -1.10 -12.23
CA CYS A 112 -12.07 -2.33 -11.47
C CYS A 112 -13.27 -3.25 -11.72
N ARG A 113 -13.03 -4.44 -12.27
CA ARG A 113 -14.08 -5.44 -12.53
C ARG A 113 -14.73 -5.97 -11.24
N VAL A 114 -13.96 -6.06 -10.15
CA VAL A 114 -14.46 -6.55 -8.85
C VAL A 114 -15.35 -5.50 -8.18
N CYS A 115 -14.89 -4.24 -8.14
CA CYS A 115 -15.68 -3.13 -7.60
C CYS A 115 -16.80 -2.66 -8.55
N ARG A 116 -16.78 -3.07 -9.83
CA ARG A 116 -17.70 -2.70 -10.92
C ARG A 116 -17.85 -1.19 -11.12
N ARG A 117 -16.75 -0.45 -11.00
CA ARG A 117 -16.71 0.99 -11.21
C ARG A 117 -15.31 1.47 -11.59
N CYS A 118 -15.22 2.67 -12.14
CA CYS A 118 -13.95 3.38 -12.30
C CYS A 118 -13.46 3.94 -10.96
N VAL A 119 -12.19 3.69 -10.67
CA VAL A 119 -11.51 4.14 -9.45
C VAL A 119 -10.46 5.18 -9.80
N LEU A 120 -10.47 6.31 -9.10
CA LEU A 120 -9.50 7.40 -9.25
C LEU A 120 -8.12 6.95 -8.81
N ARG A 121 -7.08 7.28 -9.60
CA ARG A 121 -5.68 6.86 -9.39
C ARG A 121 -5.59 5.42 -8.89
N MET A 122 -6.23 4.51 -9.63
CA MET A 122 -6.33 3.10 -9.23
C MET A 122 -4.94 2.47 -9.23
N ASP A 123 -4.56 1.86 -8.11
CA ASP A 123 -3.34 1.07 -8.03
C ASP A 123 -3.63 -0.41 -8.31
N HIS A 124 -4.46 -1.02 -7.48
CA HIS A 124 -4.89 -2.40 -7.66
C HIS A 124 -6.20 -2.68 -6.90
N HIS A 125 -6.78 -3.84 -7.15
CA HIS A 125 -7.79 -4.41 -6.26
C HIS A 125 -7.11 -5.35 -5.27
N CYS A 126 -7.16 -5.05 -3.98
CA CYS A 126 -6.50 -5.83 -2.96
C CYS A 126 -7.50 -6.77 -2.30
N LEU A 127 -7.25 -8.08 -2.44
CA LEU A 127 -8.10 -9.11 -1.85
C LEU A 127 -8.07 -9.06 -0.31
N TRP A 128 -6.91 -8.76 0.28
CA TRP A 128 -6.70 -8.74 1.73
C TRP A 128 -7.49 -7.64 2.45
N VAL A 129 -7.61 -6.46 1.84
CA VAL A 129 -8.49 -5.38 2.37
C VAL A 129 -9.90 -5.43 1.79
N ASN A 130 -10.19 -6.38 0.89
CA ASN A 130 -11.46 -6.52 0.18
C ASN A 130 -11.97 -5.18 -0.41
N ASN A 131 -11.04 -4.40 -0.96
CA ASN A 131 -11.29 -3.06 -1.48
C ASN A 131 -10.25 -2.73 -2.56
N CYS A 132 -10.56 -1.75 -3.41
CA CYS A 132 -9.53 -1.15 -4.25
C CYS A 132 -8.60 -0.29 -3.41
N VAL A 133 -7.33 -0.25 -3.81
CA VAL A 133 -6.37 0.78 -3.39
C VAL A 133 -6.34 1.82 -4.51
N GLY A 134 -6.73 3.04 -4.17
CA GLY A 134 -6.88 4.16 -5.10
C GLY A 134 -6.55 5.50 -4.44
N TYR A 135 -6.94 6.59 -5.06
CA TYR A 135 -6.55 7.96 -4.67
C TYR A 135 -6.71 8.26 -3.16
N TRP A 136 -7.87 7.96 -2.59
CA TRP A 136 -8.21 8.40 -1.22
C TRP A 136 -7.72 7.46 -0.10
N ASN A 137 -7.35 6.22 -0.42
CA ASN A 137 -6.91 5.24 0.58
C ASN A 137 -5.49 4.71 0.35
N TYR A 138 -4.77 5.18 -0.69
CA TYR A 138 -3.39 4.78 -0.97
C TYR A 138 -2.45 5.10 0.19
N LYS A 139 -2.58 6.27 0.83
CA LYS A 139 -1.76 6.64 2.00
C LYS A 139 -1.98 5.66 3.16
N ALA A 140 -3.22 5.34 3.48
CA ALA A 140 -3.52 4.35 4.51
C ALA A 140 -2.92 2.98 4.17
N PHE A 141 -2.98 2.57 2.90
CA PHE A 141 -2.40 1.30 2.45
C PHE A 141 -0.88 1.30 2.59
N PHE A 142 -0.22 2.39 2.23
CA PHE A 142 1.21 2.57 2.42
C PHE A 142 1.62 2.52 3.91
N MET A 143 0.84 3.15 4.79
CA MET A 143 1.11 3.09 6.23
C MET A 143 0.85 1.69 6.82
N LEU A 144 -0.18 0.98 6.34
CA LEU A 144 -0.42 -0.41 6.71
C LEU A 144 0.80 -1.29 6.40
N ILE A 145 1.29 -1.27 5.16
CA ILE A 145 2.45 -2.09 4.77
C ILE A 145 3.72 -1.66 5.51
N PHE A 146 3.87 -0.37 5.83
CA PHE A 146 4.99 0.13 6.63
C PHE A 146 4.99 -0.45 8.05
N TYR A 147 3.89 -0.27 8.80
CA TYR A 147 3.80 -0.77 10.18
C TYR A 147 3.82 -2.29 10.25
N ALA A 148 3.17 -2.98 9.29
CA ALA A 148 3.20 -4.43 9.21
C ALA A 148 4.61 -4.97 8.88
N THR A 149 5.36 -4.31 7.99
CA THR A 149 6.75 -4.66 7.69
C THR A 149 7.62 -4.53 8.93
N ILE A 150 7.59 -3.37 9.61
CA ILE A 150 8.38 -3.17 10.83
C ILE A 150 7.98 -4.16 11.92
N GLY A 151 6.68 -4.36 12.15
CA GLY A 151 6.17 -5.33 13.12
C GLY A 151 6.64 -6.75 12.81
N SER A 152 6.57 -7.18 11.55
CA SER A 152 7.04 -8.51 11.16
C SER A 152 8.54 -8.68 11.37
N ILE A 153 9.36 -7.69 11.00
CA ILE A 153 10.82 -7.73 11.17
C ILE A 153 11.16 -7.76 12.66
N TYR A 154 10.47 -6.95 13.46
CA TYR A 154 10.62 -6.92 14.91
C TYR A 154 10.34 -8.30 15.51
N SER A 155 9.20 -8.90 15.18
CA SER A 155 8.84 -10.25 15.63
C SER A 155 9.88 -11.27 15.16
N THR A 156 10.32 -11.22 13.91
CA THR A 156 11.39 -12.10 13.39
C THR A 156 12.67 -12.01 14.22
N ILE A 157 13.12 -10.79 14.57
CA ILE A 157 14.28 -10.59 15.44
C ILE A 157 14.06 -11.22 16.80
N ILE A 158 12.90 -10.97 17.44
CA ILE A 158 12.56 -11.56 18.74
C ILE A 158 12.57 -13.08 18.69
N VAL A 159 11.93 -13.70 17.68
CA VAL A 159 11.89 -15.16 17.54
C VAL A 159 13.29 -15.73 17.36
N ILE A 160 14.10 -15.13 16.49
CA ILE A 160 15.47 -15.57 16.22
C ILE A 160 16.32 -15.48 17.48
N THR A 161 16.32 -14.32 18.16
CA THR A 161 17.11 -14.12 19.38
C THR A 161 16.66 -15.06 20.50
N CYS A 162 15.35 -15.21 20.72
CA CYS A 162 14.80 -16.16 21.68
C CYS A 162 15.26 -17.59 21.37
N THR A 163 15.18 -18.02 20.10
CA THR A 163 15.57 -19.37 19.66
C THR A 163 17.06 -19.65 19.88
N PHE A 164 17.93 -18.66 19.62
CA PHE A 164 19.38 -18.82 19.80
C PHE A 164 19.83 -18.80 21.27
N GLN A 165 19.09 -18.09 22.14
CA GLN A 165 19.44 -17.98 23.56
C GLN A 165 18.74 -19.01 24.45
N LYS A 166 17.73 -19.71 23.91
CA LYS A 166 17.05 -20.78 24.63
C LYS A 166 18.02 -21.94 24.86
N ASP A 167 18.12 -22.38 26.11
CA ASP A 167 18.82 -23.62 26.43
C ASP A 167 17.98 -24.81 25.95
N TRP A 168 18.57 -25.63 25.11
CA TRP A 168 17.88 -26.73 24.43
C TRP A 168 18.09 -28.06 25.14
N ASP A 169 18.27 -28.10 26.47
CA ASP A 169 18.67 -29.33 27.17
C ASP A 169 17.75 -30.53 26.83
N PHE A 170 18.33 -31.53 26.15
CA PHE A 170 17.67 -32.39 25.15
C PHE A 170 17.19 -33.72 25.74
N ASN A 171 16.27 -33.71 26.69
CA ASN A 171 15.71 -34.96 27.24
C ASN A 171 14.17 -35.13 27.10
N GLY A 172 13.52 -34.50 26.10
CA GLY A 172 12.14 -34.91 25.77
C GLY A 172 11.24 -34.01 24.90
N HIS A 173 11.66 -32.81 24.49
CA HIS A 173 10.72 -31.83 23.89
C HIS A 173 10.96 -31.51 22.40
N ILE A 174 11.08 -32.53 21.55
CA ILE A 174 11.12 -32.38 20.08
C ILE A 174 9.98 -31.47 19.53
N PRO A 175 8.72 -31.57 20.02
CA PRO A 175 7.64 -30.72 19.52
C PRO A 175 7.87 -29.21 19.72
N LEU A 176 8.52 -28.81 20.81
CA LEU A 176 8.79 -27.40 21.11
C LEU A 176 9.83 -26.82 20.16
N LYS A 177 10.92 -27.56 19.91
CA LYS A 177 11.96 -27.13 18.96
C LYS A 177 11.40 -26.97 17.55
N VAL A 178 10.58 -27.94 17.11
CA VAL A 178 9.90 -27.87 15.81
C VAL A 178 9.01 -26.63 15.75
N PHE A 179 8.22 -26.36 16.80
CA PHE A 179 7.37 -25.17 16.87
C PHE A 179 8.15 -23.86 16.71
N TYR A 180 9.27 -23.68 17.45
CA TYR A 180 10.09 -22.46 17.38
C TYR A 180 10.67 -22.24 15.99
N VAL A 181 11.23 -23.31 15.40
CA VAL A 181 11.81 -23.24 14.05
C VAL A 181 10.72 -22.94 13.02
N THR A 182 9.56 -23.58 13.10
CA THR A 182 8.44 -23.31 12.20
C THR A 182 7.94 -21.87 12.31
N CYS A 183 7.76 -21.36 13.54
CA CYS A 183 7.41 -19.96 13.75
C CYS A 183 8.47 -19.00 13.19
N GLY A 184 9.76 -19.27 13.43
CA GLY A 184 10.86 -18.46 12.91
C GLY A 184 10.90 -18.41 11.37
N VAL A 185 10.72 -19.56 10.71
CA VAL A 185 10.65 -19.64 9.23
C VAL A 185 9.43 -18.88 8.71
N MET A 186 8.26 -19.07 9.32
CA MET A 186 7.03 -18.39 8.92
C MET A 186 7.13 -16.87 9.11
N MET A 187 7.67 -16.38 10.24
CA MET A 187 7.86 -14.96 10.47
C MET A 187 8.87 -14.35 9.50
N SER A 188 9.97 -15.05 9.22
CA SER A 188 10.97 -14.61 8.23
C SER A 188 10.36 -14.51 6.83
N ALA A 189 9.55 -15.48 6.42
CA ALA A 189 8.84 -15.46 5.14
C ALA A 189 7.82 -14.31 5.05
N LEU A 190 7.10 -14.05 6.15
CA LEU A 190 6.18 -12.91 6.25
C LEU A 190 6.94 -11.58 6.13
N SER A 191 8.06 -11.43 6.84
CA SER A 191 8.92 -10.24 6.76
C SER A 191 9.49 -10.02 5.38
N LEU A 192 9.95 -11.06 4.70
CA LEU A 192 10.43 -10.95 3.32
C LEU A 192 9.31 -10.50 2.39
N THR A 193 8.12 -11.12 2.50
CA THR A 193 6.97 -10.80 1.65
C THR A 193 6.51 -9.35 1.83
N LEU A 194 6.34 -8.91 3.08
CA LEU A 194 5.94 -7.54 3.40
C LEU A 194 7.03 -6.54 3.05
N GLY A 195 8.31 -6.88 3.30
CA GLY A 195 9.46 -6.06 2.94
C GLY A 195 9.58 -5.82 1.43
N THR A 196 9.39 -6.87 0.61
CA THR A 196 9.36 -6.73 -0.85
C THR A 196 8.20 -5.85 -1.30
N LEU A 197 6.99 -6.06 -0.74
CA LEU A 197 5.83 -5.22 -1.06
C LEU A 197 6.06 -3.76 -0.66
N PHE A 198 6.66 -3.51 0.51
CA PHE A 198 6.96 -2.17 0.97
C PHE A 198 8.00 -1.48 0.08
N GLY A 199 9.09 -2.17 -0.25
CA GLY A 199 10.11 -1.66 -1.18
C GLY A 199 9.52 -1.35 -2.56
N TRP A 200 8.62 -2.20 -3.05
CA TRP A 200 7.89 -1.96 -4.30
C TRP A 200 7.07 -0.66 -4.25
N HIS A 201 6.30 -0.43 -3.19
CA HIS A 201 5.51 0.79 -3.08
C HIS A 201 6.35 2.04 -2.78
N ILE A 202 7.52 1.93 -2.14
CA ILE A 202 8.50 3.02 -2.07
C ILE A 202 8.92 3.42 -3.49
N TYR A 203 9.32 2.46 -4.33
CA TYR A 203 9.70 2.71 -5.71
C TYR A 203 8.58 3.42 -6.49
N LEU A 204 7.34 2.93 -6.37
CA LEU A 204 6.18 3.54 -7.03
C LEU A 204 5.94 4.99 -6.58
N ILE A 205 6.06 5.28 -5.28
CA ILE A 205 5.90 6.66 -4.77
C ILE A 205 7.03 7.55 -5.27
N ILE A 206 8.28 7.09 -5.25
CA ILE A 206 9.44 7.88 -5.71
C ILE A 206 9.29 8.30 -7.18
N HIS A 207 8.68 7.47 -8.01
CA HIS A 207 8.44 7.75 -9.44
C HIS A 207 7.02 8.24 -9.76
N ASN A 208 6.18 8.47 -8.74
CA ASN A 208 4.76 8.84 -8.88
C ASN A 208 3.98 7.96 -9.87
N MET A 209 4.21 6.66 -9.80
CA MET A 209 3.49 5.64 -10.59
C MET A 209 2.51 4.88 -9.71
N THR A 210 1.43 4.40 -10.29
CA THR A 210 0.68 3.25 -9.77
C THR A 210 1.26 1.95 -10.31
N THR A 211 0.88 0.81 -9.71
CA THR A 211 1.23 -0.51 -10.22
C THR A 211 0.76 -0.70 -11.67
N ILE A 212 -0.43 -0.19 -12.03
CA ILE A 212 -0.94 -0.23 -13.40
C ILE A 212 -0.07 0.62 -14.33
N GLU A 213 0.23 1.86 -13.93
CA GLU A 213 1.06 2.78 -14.70
C GLU A 213 2.48 2.27 -14.92
N TYR A 214 3.05 1.52 -13.96
CA TYR A 214 4.34 0.87 -14.15
C TYR A 214 4.32 -0.12 -15.33
N TYR A 215 3.32 -1.01 -15.39
CA TYR A 215 3.21 -1.98 -16.48
C TYR A 215 2.87 -1.31 -17.82
N GLU A 216 2.00 -0.30 -17.82
CA GLU A 216 1.74 0.52 -19.00
C GLU A 216 3.02 1.25 -19.46
N GLY A 217 3.82 1.73 -18.50
CA GLY A 217 5.10 2.40 -18.71
C GLY A 217 6.17 1.49 -19.29
N ILE A 218 6.29 0.24 -18.85
CA ILE A 218 7.20 -0.75 -19.47
C ILE A 218 6.87 -0.91 -20.95
N ARG A 219 5.58 -1.08 -21.28
CA ARG A 219 5.13 -1.23 -22.65
C ARG A 219 5.40 0.03 -23.48
N ALA A 220 5.11 1.20 -22.92
CA ALA A 220 5.37 2.48 -23.56
C ALA A 220 6.86 2.72 -23.80
N ALA A 221 7.72 2.38 -22.84
CA ALA A 221 9.17 2.46 -22.95
C ALA A 221 9.73 1.56 -24.05
N TRP A 222 9.23 0.33 -24.14
CA TRP A 222 9.59 -0.59 -25.21
C TRP A 222 9.21 -0.05 -26.60
N MET A 223 8.00 0.51 -26.74
CA MET A 223 7.58 1.13 -28.00
C MET A 223 8.40 2.37 -28.34
N ALA A 224 8.66 3.25 -27.37
CA ALA A 224 9.48 4.45 -27.57
C ALA A 224 10.88 4.09 -28.06
N LYS A 225 11.53 3.10 -27.43
CA LYS A 225 12.85 2.61 -27.83
C LYS A 225 12.87 2.11 -29.27
N LYS A 226 11.83 1.39 -29.71
CA LYS A 226 11.70 0.96 -31.12
C LYS A 226 11.57 2.12 -32.09
N SER A 227 10.96 3.22 -31.65
CA SER A 227 10.81 4.45 -32.44
C SER A 227 12.00 5.41 -32.28
N GLY A 228 13.09 5.02 -31.62
CA GLY A 228 14.25 5.90 -31.38
C GLY A 228 14.01 7.01 -30.37
N HIS A 229 12.93 6.94 -29.59
CA HIS A 229 12.57 7.92 -28.57
C HIS A 229 12.80 7.37 -27.16
N ASN A 230 13.03 8.28 -26.21
CA ASN A 230 13.11 7.95 -24.79
C ASN A 230 11.73 8.14 -24.14
N TYR A 231 11.30 7.13 -23.39
CA TYR A 231 10.08 7.24 -22.58
C TYR A 231 10.39 7.88 -21.24
N ARG A 232 9.56 8.86 -20.86
CA ARG A 232 9.57 9.45 -19.52
C ARG A 232 8.14 9.46 -18.99
N HIS A 233 7.95 8.96 -17.78
CA HIS A 233 6.64 8.92 -17.16
C HIS A 233 6.16 10.34 -16.84
N GLN A 234 5.03 10.75 -17.40
CA GLN A 234 4.56 12.15 -17.40
C GLN A 234 4.29 12.75 -16.01
N PHE A 235 3.98 11.89 -15.02
CA PHE A 235 3.70 12.29 -13.65
C PHE A 235 4.95 12.24 -12.75
N ASP A 236 6.09 11.75 -13.24
CA ASP A 236 7.33 11.69 -12.48
C ASP A 236 8.03 13.06 -12.46
N LEU A 237 7.77 13.85 -11.40
CA LEU A 237 8.32 15.21 -11.25
C LEU A 237 9.75 15.16 -10.68
N ASN A 238 9.85 14.79 -9.41
CA ASN A 238 11.07 14.47 -8.68
C ASN A 238 10.68 13.78 -7.36
N ALA A 239 11.62 13.05 -6.74
CA ALA A 239 11.33 12.23 -5.57
C ALA A 239 10.60 12.97 -4.43
N TYR A 240 11.04 14.18 -4.07
CA TYR A 240 10.41 14.95 -2.99
C TYR A 240 8.98 15.39 -3.33
N LYS A 241 8.76 15.96 -4.52
CA LYS A 241 7.41 16.33 -5.00
C LYS A 241 6.51 15.09 -5.09
N ASN A 242 7.03 13.97 -5.60
CA ASN A 242 6.27 12.73 -5.76
C ASN A 242 5.84 12.15 -4.40
N ILE A 243 6.75 12.12 -3.41
CA ILE A 243 6.45 11.68 -2.04
C ILE A 243 5.41 12.59 -1.37
N THR A 244 5.59 13.91 -1.45
CA THR A 244 4.69 14.88 -0.82
C THR A 244 3.30 14.92 -1.43
N LEU A 245 3.14 14.60 -2.73
CA LEU A 245 1.83 14.40 -3.35
C LEU A 245 1.03 13.25 -2.71
N VAL A 246 1.71 12.23 -2.19
CA VAL A 246 1.08 11.07 -1.56
C VAL A 246 0.96 11.24 -0.05
N LEU A 247 2.06 11.52 0.64
CA LEU A 247 2.11 11.56 2.11
C LEU A 247 1.72 12.91 2.70
N GLY A 248 1.75 13.97 1.89
CA GLY A 248 1.42 15.34 2.27
C GLY A 248 2.66 16.21 2.47
N PRO A 249 2.48 17.54 2.54
CA PRO A 249 3.58 18.50 2.68
C PRO A 249 4.21 18.53 4.08
N ASN A 250 3.48 18.06 5.10
CA ASN A 250 3.96 18.04 6.48
C ASN A 250 4.43 16.63 6.85
N MET A 251 5.75 16.47 7.04
CA MET A 251 6.40 15.20 7.39
C MET A 251 5.90 14.58 8.71
N LEU A 252 5.53 15.41 9.70
CA LEU A 252 4.99 14.91 10.97
C LEU A 252 3.64 14.21 10.79
N LYS A 253 2.90 14.57 9.74
CA LYS A 253 1.61 13.95 9.41
C LYS A 253 1.74 12.71 8.52
N TRP A 254 2.95 12.35 8.10
CA TRP A 254 3.17 11.14 7.27
C TRP A 254 2.75 9.88 8.02
N TRP A 255 3.03 9.83 9.32
CA TRP A 255 2.71 8.73 10.22
C TRP A 255 1.21 8.50 10.44
N CYS A 256 0.36 9.47 10.10
CA CYS A 256 -1.09 9.37 10.30
C CYS A 256 -1.80 8.97 8.99
N PRO A 257 -2.41 7.77 8.90
CA PRO A 257 -3.02 7.26 7.66
C PRO A 257 -4.23 8.10 7.20
N THR A 258 -4.90 8.83 8.09
CA THR A 258 -6.07 9.67 7.79
C THR A 258 -5.71 11.12 7.47
N ALA A 259 -4.44 11.52 7.58
CA ALA A 259 -4.00 12.88 7.26
C ALA A 259 -3.91 13.07 5.74
N VAL A 260 -5.06 13.24 5.09
CA VAL A 260 -5.22 13.36 3.63
C VAL A 260 -5.80 14.70 3.20
N SER A 261 -5.79 15.71 4.08
CA SER A 261 -6.36 17.04 3.81
C SER A 261 -5.65 17.82 2.68
N HIS A 262 -4.47 17.37 2.25
CA HIS A 262 -3.73 17.94 1.12
C HIS A 262 -4.21 17.42 -0.24
N LEU A 263 -4.99 16.34 -0.26
CA LEU A 263 -5.55 15.79 -1.49
C LEU A 263 -6.65 16.71 -2.03
N LYS A 264 -6.72 16.82 -3.36
CA LYS A 264 -7.77 17.55 -4.09
C LYS A 264 -8.85 16.56 -4.54
N ASP A 265 -9.49 16.79 -5.68
CA ASP A 265 -10.55 15.92 -6.22
C ASP A 265 -10.06 14.59 -6.81
N GLY A 266 -8.76 14.46 -7.10
CA GLY A 266 -8.18 13.28 -7.77
C GLY A 266 -8.52 13.18 -9.27
N LEU A 267 -9.02 14.27 -9.86
CA LEU A 267 -9.36 14.37 -11.29
C LEU A 267 -8.22 14.96 -12.12
N THR A 268 -7.37 15.77 -11.48
CA THR A 268 -6.21 16.41 -12.11
C THR A 268 -4.93 16.09 -11.34
N PHE A 269 -3.82 15.96 -12.06
CA PHE A 269 -2.50 15.64 -11.50
C PHE A 269 -1.44 16.51 -12.18
N PRO A 270 -0.47 17.03 -11.42
CA PRO A 270 0.63 17.80 -12.00
C PRO A 270 1.47 16.91 -12.92
N VAL A 271 1.86 17.45 -14.06
CA VAL A 271 2.73 16.80 -15.04
C VAL A 271 4.05 17.55 -15.21
N ILE A 272 5.05 16.90 -15.78
CA ILE A 272 6.38 17.48 -16.01
C ILE A 272 6.30 18.82 -16.76
N ARG A 273 5.38 18.93 -17.73
CA ARG A 273 5.19 20.13 -18.56
C ARG A 273 4.65 21.34 -17.80
N ASP A 274 4.06 21.16 -16.62
CA ASP A 274 3.57 22.28 -15.81
C ASP A 274 4.71 23.05 -15.12
N ASN A 275 5.94 22.51 -15.12
CA ASN A 275 7.12 23.11 -14.49
C ASN A 275 8.17 23.57 -15.52
N SER A 276 7.85 23.56 -16.82
CA SER A 276 8.73 24.04 -17.90
C SER A 276 8.37 25.44 -18.36
#